data_AF-A0AAP5QTT0-F1
#
_entry.id   AF-A0AAP5QTT0-F1
#
_cell.length_a   1.000
_cell.length_b   1.000
_cell.length_c   1.000
_cell.angle_alpha   90.00
_cell.angle_beta   90.00
_cell.angle_gamma   90.00
#
_symmetry.space_group_name_H-M   'P 1'
#
loop_
_entity.id
_entity.type
_entity.pdbx_description
1 polymer ?
#
loop_
_entity_poly.entity_id
_entity_poly.type
_entity_poly.pdbx_seq_one_letter_code
_entity_poly.pdbx_strand_id
1 'polypeptide(L)'
;GMMDMKQAMDESDRVTAEFSLSRTGRTIVDRGAEPFGTGSVQNQAAPTPLIPALIFDESVGAVACRLLAQDAELKQIEALIRNNLARCFCNAASVADLLIDHLRTHATLAPHQDGLERYPADYGALLGKTSLLGAPDRQRVLAQTALRTAVSALEDYASRVAQLNERFIQSELAFREKMQQPLADLSADARDFLAKARDENTDLVVLGLAQRGKHAHNEITAFLKQIHALFGNSPDVKDHDRFKRVAARLDPRMAERLTARMKDAQSFERRLVWQSRALNLRQQHCQQIAGGQEIDL
;
A
#
# COMPACT_ATOMS: atom_id res chain seq x y z
N GLY A 1 -32.64 -38.64 49.05
CA GLY A 1 -33.52 -37.61 49.63
C GLY A 1 -33.57 -36.43 48.68
N MET A 2 -34.77 -36.00 48.33
CA MET A 2 -35.13 -34.89 47.44
C MET A 2 -34.99 -33.51 48.11
N MET A 3 -34.73 -32.48 47.27
CA MET A 3 -35.10 -31.04 47.36
C MET A 3 -34.43 -30.21 48.46
N ASP A 4 -33.99 -28.96 48.26
CA ASP A 4 -34.35 -27.80 47.40
C ASP A 4 -33.08 -27.15 46.79
N MET A 5 -32.95 -26.52 45.61
CA MET A 5 -33.72 -25.61 44.74
C MET A 5 -33.78 -24.12 45.19
N LYS A 6 -33.06 -23.26 44.41
CA LYS A 6 -33.26 -21.83 44.06
C LYS A 6 -32.23 -20.78 44.55
N GLN A 7 -31.62 -20.14 43.53
CA GLN A 7 -31.06 -18.78 43.37
C GLN A 7 -29.63 -18.82 42.82
N ALA A 8 -29.25 -18.22 41.70
CA ALA A 8 -29.95 -17.46 40.67
C ALA A 8 -29.12 -17.54 39.38
N MET A 9 -29.79 -17.69 38.24
CA MET A 9 -29.28 -17.37 36.92
C MET A 9 -29.16 -15.85 36.78
N ASP A 10 -28.25 -15.41 35.89
CA ASP A 10 -28.45 -14.39 34.86
C ASP A 10 -27.33 -13.34 34.84
N GLU A 11 -26.38 -13.47 33.90
CA GLU A 11 -25.66 -12.31 33.36
C GLU A 11 -24.98 -12.73 32.03
N SER A 12 -25.82 -12.88 31.02
CA SER A 12 -25.44 -12.83 29.61
C SER A 12 -26.37 -11.84 28.93
N ASP A 13 -26.00 -10.56 28.88
CA ASP A 13 -26.23 -9.72 27.70
C ASP A 13 -25.71 -8.27 27.87
N ARG A 14 -25.03 -7.81 26.81
CA ARG A 14 -25.09 -6.46 26.24
C ARG A 14 -24.76 -5.25 27.13
N VAL A 15 -23.63 -4.60 26.83
CA VAL A 15 -23.58 -3.13 26.79
C VAL A 15 -22.80 -2.65 25.56
N THR A 16 -23.57 -2.25 24.56
CA THR A 16 -23.24 -1.34 23.47
C THR A 16 -22.91 0.03 24.07
N ALA A 17 -21.73 0.58 23.84
CA ALA A 17 -21.40 1.95 24.22
C ALA A 17 -21.85 2.93 23.11
N GLU A 18 -23.09 3.37 23.17
CA GLU A 18 -23.58 4.55 22.47
C GLU A 18 -23.14 5.82 23.22
N PHE A 19 -22.24 6.59 22.62
CA PHE A 19 -21.92 7.94 23.09
C PHE A 19 -23.01 8.93 22.65
N SER A 20 -23.94 9.20 23.56
CA SER A 20 -24.81 10.37 23.51
C SER A 20 -24.02 11.62 23.91
N LEU A 21 -23.95 12.62 23.04
CA LEU A 21 -23.54 13.97 23.42
C LEU A 21 -24.69 14.95 23.23
N SER A 22 -24.97 15.61 24.35
CA SER A 22 -26.15 16.39 24.63
C SER A 22 -26.21 17.71 23.85
N ARG A 23 -27.44 17.98 23.47
CA ARG A 23 -28.06 19.21 22.99
C ARG A 23 -27.86 20.36 23.99
N THR A 24 -27.20 21.43 23.56
CA THR A 24 -27.32 22.75 24.21
C THR A 24 -27.79 23.74 23.15
N GLY A 25 -29.03 24.18 23.28
CA GLY A 25 -29.65 25.13 22.38
C GLY A 25 -29.15 26.56 22.61
N ARG A 26 -29.14 27.34 21.52
CA ARG A 26 -29.42 28.78 21.54
C ARG A 26 -29.91 29.19 20.16
N THR A 27 -31.23 29.27 20.04
CA THR A 27 -31.93 30.02 19.00
C THR A 27 -31.87 31.50 19.34
N ILE A 28 -31.32 32.31 18.43
CA ILE A 28 -31.66 33.73 18.33
C ILE A 28 -32.28 33.89 16.94
N VAL A 29 -33.57 34.19 16.93
CA VAL A 29 -34.29 34.72 15.78
C VAL A 29 -34.34 36.22 15.98
N ASP A 30 -33.84 37.01 15.03
CA ASP A 30 -34.42 38.33 14.82
C ASP A 30 -34.52 38.65 13.33
N ARG A 31 -35.64 39.28 13.00
CA ARG A 31 -36.18 39.57 11.66
C ARG A 31 -35.56 40.82 11.07
N GLY A 32 -35.45 40.83 9.73
CA GLY A 32 -35.75 42.04 8.96
C GLY A 32 -34.62 42.56 8.08
N ALA A 33 -34.51 42.01 6.86
CA ALA A 33 -34.25 42.78 5.65
C ALA A 33 -34.36 41.86 4.42
N GLU A 34 -35.41 42.01 3.63
CA GLU A 34 -35.43 41.67 2.20
C GLU A 34 -35.96 42.90 1.44
N PRO A 35 -35.70 43.06 0.13
CA PRO A 35 -34.70 42.40 -0.72
C PRO A 35 -33.89 43.41 -1.54
N PHE A 36 -32.61 43.15 -1.79
CA PHE A 36 -31.91 43.79 -2.90
C PHE A 36 -31.40 42.73 -3.86
N GLY A 37 -31.90 42.82 -5.09
CA GLY A 37 -31.11 42.57 -6.29
C GLY A 37 -30.81 41.12 -6.64
N THR A 38 -31.55 40.64 -7.62
CA THR A 38 -31.25 39.48 -8.46
C THR A 38 -29.78 39.44 -8.90
N GLY A 39 -29.00 38.56 -8.28
CA GLY A 39 -27.79 38.01 -8.85
C GLY A 39 -27.95 36.51 -8.84
N SER A 40 -28.25 35.92 -10.01
CA SER A 40 -28.10 34.47 -10.17
C SER A 40 -26.63 34.14 -9.88
N VAL A 41 -26.33 33.72 -8.67
CA VAL A 41 -25.11 32.97 -8.38
C VAL A 41 -25.27 31.70 -9.18
N GLN A 42 -24.71 31.70 -10.39
CA GLN A 42 -24.48 30.48 -11.12
C GLN A 42 -23.74 29.57 -10.15
N ASN A 43 -24.43 28.54 -9.66
CA ASN A 43 -23.80 27.38 -9.05
C ASN A 43 -22.93 26.74 -10.15
N GLN A 44 -21.76 27.32 -10.39
CA GLN A 44 -20.68 26.62 -11.07
C GLN A 44 -20.31 25.49 -10.14
N ALA A 45 -20.84 24.30 -10.42
CA ALA A 45 -20.45 23.08 -9.73
C ALA A 45 -18.93 23.05 -9.67
N ALA A 46 -18.38 22.87 -8.47
CA ALA A 46 -16.94 22.80 -8.28
C ALA A 46 -16.35 21.79 -9.27
N PRO A 47 -15.22 22.12 -9.93
CA PRO A 47 -14.66 21.28 -10.99
C PRO A 47 -14.46 19.86 -10.47
N THR A 48 -14.97 18.88 -11.21
CA THR A 48 -14.85 17.46 -10.83
C THR A 48 -13.37 17.08 -10.75
N PRO A 49 -12.91 16.54 -9.61
CA PRO A 49 -11.51 16.17 -9.43
C PRO A 49 -11.10 15.07 -10.43
N LEU A 50 -9.81 14.99 -10.72
CA LEU A 50 -9.23 13.95 -11.57
C LEU A 50 -9.25 12.59 -10.88
N ILE A 51 -9.01 12.57 -9.56
CA ILE A 51 -9.20 11.42 -8.69
C ILE A 51 -10.11 11.89 -7.54
N PRO A 52 -11.36 11.40 -7.44
CA PRO A 52 -12.21 11.70 -6.30
C PRO A 52 -11.66 11.04 -5.03
N ALA A 53 -12.14 11.47 -3.86
CA ALA A 53 -11.90 10.75 -2.62
C ALA A 53 -12.44 9.32 -2.74
N LEU A 54 -11.58 8.32 -2.51
CA LEU A 54 -11.93 6.92 -2.70
C LEU A 54 -12.36 6.27 -1.39
N ILE A 55 -13.37 5.40 -1.50
CA ILE A 55 -13.81 4.50 -0.43
C ILE A 55 -13.42 3.08 -0.82
N PHE A 56 -12.84 2.33 0.12
CA PHE A 56 -12.33 0.98 -0.09
C PHE A 56 -13.20 -0.03 0.66
N ASP A 57 -13.81 -0.97 -0.07
CA ASP A 57 -14.67 -2.01 0.54
C ASP A 57 -13.86 -3.13 1.22
N GLU A 58 -12.69 -3.46 0.66
CA GLU A 58 -11.79 -4.47 1.24
C GLU A 58 -11.24 -3.94 2.56
N SER A 59 -11.27 -4.73 3.63
CA SER A 59 -10.69 -4.31 4.92
C SER A 59 -9.17 -4.21 4.83
N VAL A 60 -8.56 -3.37 5.67
CA VAL A 60 -7.09 -3.24 5.75
C VAL A 60 -6.43 -4.57 6.09
N GLY A 61 -7.04 -5.35 7.01
CA GLY A 61 -6.58 -6.68 7.37
C GLY A 61 -6.62 -7.67 6.19
N ALA A 62 -7.67 -7.65 5.37
CA ALA A 62 -7.75 -8.52 4.19
C ALA A 62 -6.65 -8.21 3.17
N VAL A 63 -6.33 -6.92 2.95
CA VAL A 63 -5.19 -6.52 2.11
C VAL A 63 -3.88 -7.06 2.68
N ALA A 64 -3.65 -6.90 3.98
CA ALA A 64 -2.43 -7.38 4.64
C ALA A 64 -2.29 -8.91 4.52
N CYS A 65 -3.35 -9.67 4.77
CA CYS A 65 -3.38 -11.13 4.56
C CYS A 65 -3.02 -11.53 3.13
N ARG A 66 -3.59 -10.83 2.13
CA ARG A 66 -3.30 -11.08 0.71
C ARG A 66 -1.83 -10.79 0.37
N LEU A 67 -1.26 -9.71 0.91
CA LEU A 67 0.14 -9.36 0.70
C LEU A 67 1.10 -10.35 1.38
N LEU A 68 0.78 -10.81 2.59
CA LEU A 68 1.53 -11.87 3.28
C LEU A 68 1.56 -13.17 2.45
N ALA A 69 0.42 -13.58 1.89
CA ALA A 69 0.35 -14.78 1.05
C ALA A 69 1.17 -14.68 -0.26
N GLN A 70 1.48 -13.47 -0.70
CA GLN A 70 2.27 -13.23 -1.92
C GLN A 70 3.77 -13.09 -1.63
N ASP A 71 4.16 -12.86 -0.38
CA ASP A 71 5.54 -12.57 0.01
C ASP A 71 6.49 -13.73 -0.30
N ALA A 72 7.58 -13.41 -1.00
CA ALA A 72 8.53 -14.40 -1.50
C ALA A 72 9.40 -15.00 -0.39
N GLU A 73 9.74 -14.21 0.64
CA GLU A 73 10.57 -14.65 1.75
C GLU A 73 9.78 -15.57 2.67
N LEU A 74 8.51 -15.24 2.98
CA LEU A 74 7.62 -16.14 3.72
C LEU A 74 7.46 -17.49 3.00
N LYS A 75 7.33 -17.51 1.67
CA LYS A 75 7.28 -18.76 0.89
C LYS A 75 8.56 -19.59 1.01
N GLN A 76 9.73 -18.94 1.07
CA GLN A 76 11.01 -19.64 1.26
C GLN A 76 11.11 -20.24 2.67
N ILE A 77 10.74 -19.49 3.69
CA ILE A 77 10.72 -19.98 5.08
C ILE A 77 9.72 -21.13 5.22
N GLU A 78 8.53 -21.02 4.59
CA GLU A 78 7.53 -22.09 4.57
C GLU A 78 8.06 -23.38 3.93
N ALA A 79 8.77 -23.27 2.82
CA ALA A 79 9.41 -24.43 2.18
C ALA A 79 10.46 -25.08 3.10
N LEU A 80 11.22 -24.27 3.85
CA LEU A 80 12.20 -24.76 4.82
C LEU A 80 11.53 -25.45 6.01
N ILE A 81 10.43 -24.89 6.54
CA ILE A 81 9.61 -25.52 7.58
C ILE A 81 9.13 -26.89 7.10
N ARG A 82 8.49 -26.94 5.92
CA ARG A 82 7.94 -28.18 5.35
C ARG A 82 9.02 -29.24 5.15
N ASN A 83 10.20 -28.85 4.66
CA ASN A 83 11.33 -29.76 4.48
C ASN A 83 11.79 -30.35 5.82
N ASN A 84 11.99 -29.51 6.84
CA ASN A 84 12.45 -29.99 8.15
C ASN A 84 11.39 -30.85 8.84
N LEU A 85 10.11 -30.47 8.78
CA LEU A 85 9.02 -31.29 9.34
C LEU A 85 8.88 -32.64 8.64
N ALA A 86 9.13 -32.72 7.33
CA ALA A 86 9.16 -33.99 6.58
C ALA A 86 10.26 -34.94 7.05
N ARG A 87 11.34 -34.41 7.65
CA ARG A 87 12.41 -35.20 8.28
C ARG A 87 12.09 -35.57 9.73
N CYS A 88 11.00 -35.05 10.29
CA CYS A 88 10.58 -35.30 11.67
C CYS A 88 9.41 -36.27 11.75
N PHE A 89 8.36 -36.04 10.97
CA PHE A 89 7.05 -36.67 11.14
C PHE A 89 6.66 -37.54 9.94
N CYS A 90 5.96 -38.65 10.21
CA CYS A 90 5.30 -39.46 9.20
C CYS A 90 4.14 -38.70 8.54
N ASN A 91 3.43 -37.86 9.30
CA ASN A 91 2.30 -37.03 8.88
C ASN A 91 2.71 -35.55 8.70
N ALA A 92 3.91 -35.31 8.17
CA ALA A 92 4.51 -33.98 8.13
C ALA A 92 3.68 -32.90 7.41
N ALA A 93 2.95 -33.25 6.35
CA ALA A 93 2.10 -32.29 5.64
C ALA A 93 1.02 -31.70 6.57
N SER A 94 0.29 -32.55 7.29
CA SER A 94 -0.75 -32.12 8.24
C SER A 94 -0.19 -31.32 9.41
N VAL A 95 0.98 -31.70 9.93
CA VAL A 95 1.65 -30.94 11.00
C VAL A 95 2.07 -29.56 10.49
N ALA A 96 2.63 -29.50 9.28
CA ALA A 96 3.04 -28.24 8.67
C ALA A 96 1.85 -27.34 8.42
N ASP A 97 0.76 -27.85 7.86
CA ASP A 97 -0.45 -27.06 7.57
C ASP A 97 -1.06 -26.50 8.87
N LEU A 98 -1.19 -27.32 9.92
CA LEU A 98 -1.66 -26.88 11.23
C LEU A 98 -0.82 -25.72 11.79
N LEU A 99 0.50 -25.87 11.80
CA LEU A 99 1.39 -24.87 12.38
C LEU A 99 1.46 -23.61 11.51
N ILE A 100 1.62 -23.75 10.20
CA ILE A 100 1.71 -22.60 9.28
C ILE A 100 0.41 -21.79 9.29
N ASP A 101 -0.76 -22.44 9.29
CA ASP A 101 -2.04 -21.73 9.31
C ASP A 101 -2.26 -21.01 10.66
N HIS A 102 -1.84 -21.62 11.77
CA HIS A 102 -1.82 -20.95 13.07
C HIS A 102 -0.92 -19.70 13.04
N LEU A 103 0.31 -19.84 12.54
CA LEU A 103 1.27 -18.73 12.48
C LEU A 103 0.81 -17.61 11.55
N ARG A 104 0.17 -17.92 10.41
CA ARG A 104 -0.41 -16.92 9.51
C ARG A 104 -1.51 -16.10 10.18
N THR A 105 -2.27 -16.72 11.08
CA THR A 105 -3.41 -16.08 11.74
C THR A 105 -3.00 -15.33 13.00
N HIS A 106 -2.11 -15.90 13.81
CA HIS A 106 -1.79 -15.39 15.15
C HIS A 106 -0.37 -14.82 15.28
N ALA A 107 0.49 -15.03 14.28
CA ALA A 107 1.88 -14.57 14.26
C ALA A 107 2.70 -14.98 15.49
N THR A 108 2.37 -16.12 16.09
CA THR A 108 3.04 -16.63 17.30
C THR A 108 3.04 -18.15 17.32
N LEU A 109 4.14 -18.76 17.79
CA LEU A 109 4.25 -20.20 18.03
C LEU A 109 3.93 -20.58 19.49
N ALA A 110 3.74 -19.61 20.37
CA ALA A 110 3.69 -19.82 21.83
C ALA A 110 2.73 -20.95 22.28
N PRO A 111 1.51 -21.11 21.71
CA PRO A 111 0.61 -22.22 22.10
C PRO A 111 1.15 -23.61 21.78
N HIS A 112 2.09 -23.72 20.83
CA HIS A 112 2.62 -24.98 20.32
C HIS A 112 4.06 -25.27 20.73
N GLN A 113 4.80 -24.25 21.18
CA GLN A 113 6.23 -24.33 21.43
C GLN A 113 6.61 -25.41 22.46
N ASP A 114 6.06 -25.34 23.67
CA ASP A 114 6.32 -26.33 24.72
C ASP A 114 5.91 -27.75 24.29
N GLY A 115 4.81 -27.88 23.56
CA GLY A 115 4.31 -29.16 23.07
C GLY A 115 5.23 -29.77 22.02
N LEU A 116 5.72 -28.98 21.06
CA LEU A 116 6.65 -29.45 20.04
C LEU A 116 7.99 -29.86 20.65
N GLU A 117 8.48 -29.16 21.67
CA GLU A 117 9.76 -29.47 22.31
C GLU A 117 9.69 -30.69 23.23
N ARG A 118 8.63 -30.81 24.03
CA ARG A 118 8.51 -31.83 25.08
C ARG A 118 7.74 -33.06 24.64
N TYR A 119 6.70 -32.87 23.82
CA TYR A 119 5.76 -33.91 23.42
C TYR A 119 5.46 -33.88 21.91
N PRO A 120 6.48 -33.94 21.03
CA PRO A 120 6.26 -33.88 19.58
C PRO A 120 5.32 -34.97 19.05
N ALA A 121 5.23 -36.11 19.76
CA ALA A 121 4.32 -37.20 19.41
C ALA A 121 2.83 -36.79 19.40
N ASP A 122 2.46 -35.74 20.14
CA ASP A 122 1.08 -35.23 20.20
C ASP A 122 0.64 -34.57 18.90
N TYR A 123 1.61 -34.09 18.11
CA TYR A 123 1.39 -33.50 16.79
C TYR A 123 1.43 -34.55 15.68
N GLY A 124 2.22 -35.61 15.87
CA GLY A 124 2.40 -36.61 14.84
C GLY A 124 3.38 -37.71 15.20
N ALA A 125 3.26 -38.84 14.49
CA ALA A 125 4.20 -39.94 14.66
C ALA A 125 5.58 -39.53 14.14
N LEU A 126 6.58 -39.50 15.03
CA LEU A 126 7.97 -39.22 14.66
C LEU A 126 8.58 -40.37 13.86
N LEU A 127 9.47 -40.02 12.93
CA LEU A 127 10.27 -40.99 12.16
C LEU A 127 11.27 -41.74 13.06
N GLY A 128 11.62 -42.96 12.63
CA GLY A 128 12.47 -43.87 13.39
C GLY A 128 11.76 -44.53 14.56
N LYS A 129 12.44 -45.48 15.22
CA LYS A 129 11.90 -46.28 16.32
C LYS A 129 12.60 -45.97 17.63
N THR A 130 11.91 -46.23 18.72
CA THR A 130 12.49 -46.35 20.07
C THR A 130 12.51 -47.82 20.46
N SER A 131 13.59 -48.26 21.08
CA SER A 131 13.69 -49.63 21.59
C SER A 131 12.72 -49.84 22.76
N LEU A 132 12.54 -51.10 23.18
CA LEU A 132 11.75 -51.46 24.37
C LEU A 132 12.24 -50.77 25.66
N LEU A 133 13.50 -50.34 25.70
CA LEU A 133 14.12 -49.58 26.80
C LEU A 133 14.13 -48.06 26.55
N GLY A 134 13.43 -47.57 25.53
CA GLY A 134 13.30 -46.14 25.21
C GLY A 134 14.47 -45.54 24.44
N ALA A 135 15.50 -46.32 24.07
CA ALA A 135 16.64 -45.80 23.33
C ALA A 135 16.27 -45.50 21.86
N PRO A 136 16.50 -44.28 21.34
CA PRO A 136 16.18 -43.93 19.96
C PRO A 136 17.15 -44.57 18.98
N ASP A 137 16.64 -45.04 17.83
CA ASP A 137 17.50 -45.42 16.70
C ASP A 137 18.08 -44.17 16.01
N ARG A 138 19.01 -44.38 15.07
CA ARG A 138 19.67 -43.29 14.34
C ARG A 138 18.66 -42.38 13.63
N GLN A 139 17.59 -42.94 13.08
CA GLN A 139 16.58 -42.17 12.37
C GLN A 139 15.77 -41.29 13.34
N ARG A 140 15.45 -41.81 14.53
CA ARG A 140 14.78 -41.06 15.59
C ARG A 140 15.63 -39.91 16.11
N VAL A 141 16.94 -40.10 16.27
CA VAL A 141 17.87 -39.01 16.66
C VAL A 141 17.92 -37.91 15.58
N LEU A 142 17.98 -38.29 14.30
CA LEU A 142 17.94 -37.32 13.19
C LEU A 142 16.61 -36.57 13.13
N ALA A 143 15.48 -37.26 13.37
CA ALA A 143 14.16 -36.63 13.43
C ALA A 143 14.07 -35.60 14.57
N GLN A 144 14.57 -35.93 15.75
CA GLN A 144 14.62 -34.99 16.89
C GLN A 144 15.53 -33.78 16.61
N THR A 145 16.64 -33.98 15.88
CA THR A 145 17.54 -32.88 15.51
C THR A 145 16.87 -31.96 14.48
N ALA A 146 16.23 -32.53 13.45
CA ALA A 146 15.49 -31.77 12.45
C ALA A 146 14.32 -30.99 13.05
N LEU A 147 13.72 -31.50 14.14
CA LEU A 147 12.61 -30.84 14.83
C LEU A 147 13.05 -29.51 15.45
N ARG A 148 14.25 -29.45 16.03
CA ARG A 148 14.80 -28.18 16.57
C ARG A 148 14.97 -27.14 15.46
N THR A 149 15.46 -27.56 14.30
CA THR A 149 15.57 -26.69 13.12
C THR A 149 14.20 -26.26 12.62
N ALA A 150 13.21 -27.16 12.63
CA ALA A 150 11.83 -26.82 12.26
C ALA A 150 11.21 -25.80 13.21
N VAL A 151 11.38 -25.97 14.52
CA VAL A 151 10.87 -25.03 15.55
C VAL A 151 11.50 -23.64 15.36
N SER A 152 12.83 -23.56 15.19
CA SER A 152 13.49 -22.29 14.90
C SER A 152 12.96 -21.62 13.63
N ALA A 153 12.73 -22.38 12.57
CA ALA A 153 12.15 -21.85 11.33
C ALA A 153 10.70 -21.38 11.49
N LEU A 154 9.91 -22.06 12.35
CA LEU A 154 8.55 -21.66 12.71
C LEU A 154 8.55 -20.34 13.51
N GLU A 155 9.49 -20.16 14.43
CA GLU A 155 9.67 -18.89 15.16
C GLU A 155 10.07 -17.74 14.21
N ASP A 156 11.02 -18.00 13.30
CA ASP A 156 11.43 -17.03 12.28
C ASP A 156 10.24 -16.63 11.39
N TYR A 157 9.43 -17.61 10.98
CA TYR A 157 8.21 -17.36 10.22
C TYR A 157 7.22 -16.50 11.00
N ALA A 158 6.97 -16.84 12.27
CA ALA A 158 6.04 -16.10 13.14
C ALA A 158 6.48 -14.64 13.31
N SER A 159 7.76 -14.41 13.61
CA SER A 159 8.37 -13.09 13.72
C SER A 159 8.24 -12.31 12.41
N ARG A 160 8.51 -12.96 11.27
CA ARG A 160 8.40 -12.33 9.96
C ARG A 160 6.97 -11.97 9.61
N VAL A 161 6.00 -12.84 9.89
CA VAL A 161 4.56 -12.56 9.72
C VAL A 161 4.15 -11.36 10.57
N ALA A 162 4.53 -11.31 11.85
CA ALA A 162 4.21 -10.17 12.73
C ALA A 162 4.72 -8.84 12.16
N GLN A 163 6.00 -8.80 11.80
CA GLN A 163 6.65 -7.61 11.24
C GLN A 163 6.02 -7.17 9.91
N LEU A 164 5.77 -8.12 9.00
CA LEU A 164 5.20 -7.81 7.68
C LEU A 164 3.74 -7.40 7.79
N ASN A 165 2.96 -8.04 8.66
CA ASN A 165 1.55 -7.71 8.86
C ASN A 165 1.40 -6.27 9.35
N GLU A 166 2.15 -5.89 10.38
CA GLU A 166 2.16 -4.51 10.89
C GLU A 166 2.56 -3.52 9.78
N ARG A 167 3.64 -3.80 9.06
CA ARG A 167 4.10 -2.94 7.95
C ARG A 167 3.06 -2.81 6.85
N PHE A 168 2.38 -3.89 6.45
CA PHE A 168 1.36 -3.85 5.41
C PHE A 168 0.10 -3.11 5.87
N ILE A 169 -0.32 -3.30 7.12
CA ILE A 169 -1.43 -2.54 7.71
C ILE A 169 -1.10 -1.05 7.70
N GLN A 170 0.06 -0.65 8.21
CA GLN A 170 0.47 0.77 8.25
C GLN A 170 0.60 1.36 6.84
N SER A 171 1.18 0.61 5.91
CA SER A 171 1.35 1.05 4.53
C SER A 171 0.00 1.22 3.80
N GLU A 172 -0.97 0.35 4.08
CA GLU A 172 -2.32 0.44 3.51
C GLU A 172 -3.12 1.56 4.18
N LEU A 173 -3.01 1.78 5.49
CA LEU A 173 -3.63 2.91 6.18
C LEU A 173 -3.14 4.25 5.62
N ALA A 174 -1.82 4.44 5.53
CA ALA A 174 -1.22 5.65 4.97
C ALA A 174 -1.62 5.85 3.49
N PHE A 175 -1.76 4.76 2.73
CA PHE A 175 -2.24 4.83 1.36
C PHE A 175 -3.71 5.27 1.28
N ARG A 176 -4.59 4.72 2.12
CA ARG A 176 -6.01 5.10 2.14
C ARG A 176 -6.22 6.53 2.60
N GLU A 177 -5.46 6.99 3.59
CA GLU A 177 -5.48 8.38 4.05
C GLU A 177 -5.15 9.34 2.90
N LYS A 178 -4.10 9.04 2.12
CA LYS A 178 -3.75 9.81 0.93
C LYS A 178 -4.88 9.82 -0.12
N MET A 179 -5.54 8.68 -0.31
CA MET A 179 -6.63 8.53 -1.29
C MET A 179 -7.96 9.14 -0.86
N GLN A 180 -8.10 9.58 0.41
CA GLN A 180 -9.23 10.40 0.84
C GLN A 180 -9.11 11.85 0.36
N GLN A 181 -7.89 12.29 -0.01
CA GLN A 181 -7.69 13.62 -0.56
C GLN A 181 -7.95 13.58 -2.07
N PRO A 182 -8.97 14.31 -2.57
CA PRO A 182 -9.22 14.35 -4.00
C PRO A 182 -8.04 15.04 -4.71
N LEU A 183 -7.62 14.47 -5.84
CA LEU A 183 -6.64 15.10 -6.71
C LEU A 183 -7.35 15.99 -7.73
N ALA A 184 -7.07 17.29 -7.70
CA ALA A 184 -7.58 18.22 -8.70
C ALA A 184 -7.04 17.89 -10.10
N ASP A 185 -7.85 18.15 -11.13
CA ASP A 185 -7.34 18.17 -12.51
C ASP A 185 -6.50 19.44 -12.73
N LEU A 186 -5.69 19.42 -13.79
CA LEU A 186 -4.98 20.59 -14.26
C LEU A 186 -5.97 21.70 -14.67
N SER A 187 -5.60 22.94 -14.36
CA SER A 187 -6.28 24.16 -14.77
C SER A 187 -6.45 24.21 -16.29
N ALA A 188 -7.42 25.00 -16.77
CA ALA A 188 -7.61 25.18 -18.20
C ALA A 188 -6.33 25.70 -18.89
N ASP A 189 -5.65 26.66 -18.26
CA ASP A 189 -4.39 27.23 -18.77
C ASP A 189 -3.27 26.19 -18.85
N ALA A 190 -3.11 25.33 -17.83
CA ALA A 190 -2.11 24.27 -17.85
C ALA A 190 -2.43 23.20 -18.90
N ARG A 191 -3.72 22.90 -19.12
CA ARG A 191 -4.16 21.97 -20.18
C ARG A 191 -3.92 22.54 -21.57
N ASP A 192 -4.23 23.80 -21.79
CA ASP A 192 -3.99 24.48 -23.06
C ASP A 192 -2.49 24.62 -23.34
N PHE A 193 -1.70 24.87 -22.29
CA PHE A 193 -0.24 24.86 -22.38
C PHE A 193 0.29 23.47 -22.78
N LEU A 194 -0.18 22.39 -22.13
CA LEU A 194 0.19 21.02 -22.52
C LEU A 194 -0.23 20.69 -23.96
N ALA A 195 -1.40 21.16 -24.40
CA ALA A 195 -1.88 20.96 -25.77
C ALA A 195 -0.97 21.62 -26.80
N LYS A 196 -0.50 22.85 -26.54
CA LYS A 196 0.50 23.53 -27.37
C LYS A 196 1.86 22.81 -27.32
N ALA A 197 2.27 22.36 -26.14
CA ALA A 197 3.51 21.64 -25.95
C ALA A 197 3.55 20.26 -26.62
N ARG A 198 2.42 19.74 -27.14
CA ARG A 198 2.39 18.52 -27.97
C ARG A 198 2.98 18.75 -29.36
N ASP A 199 2.83 19.95 -29.93
CA ASP A 199 3.42 20.25 -31.23
C ASP A 199 4.95 20.14 -31.16
N GLU A 200 5.53 19.34 -32.05
CA GLU A 200 6.97 19.07 -32.12
C GLU A 200 7.77 20.33 -32.48
N ASN A 201 7.15 21.25 -33.23
CA ASN A 201 7.78 22.49 -33.69
C ASN A 201 7.77 23.61 -32.64
N THR A 202 7.08 23.40 -31.52
CA THR A 202 7.02 24.40 -30.44
C THR A 202 8.35 24.44 -29.68
N ASP A 203 8.93 25.64 -29.57
CA ASP A 203 10.04 25.92 -28.66
C ASP A 203 9.50 25.98 -27.22
N LEU A 204 9.69 24.87 -26.48
CA LEU A 204 9.17 24.73 -25.13
C LEU A 204 9.92 25.62 -24.13
N VAL A 205 11.17 25.99 -24.43
CA VAL A 205 11.95 26.89 -23.58
C VAL A 205 11.38 28.30 -23.69
N VAL A 206 11.12 28.79 -24.91
CA VAL A 206 10.46 30.10 -25.11
C VAL A 206 9.04 30.08 -24.55
N LEU A 207 8.28 29.02 -24.79
CA LEU A 207 6.92 28.88 -24.25
C LEU A 207 6.92 28.89 -22.71
N GLY A 208 7.90 28.24 -22.09
CA GLY A 208 8.07 28.17 -20.63
C GLY A 208 8.60 29.46 -19.99
N LEU A 209 9.23 30.37 -20.75
CA LEU A 209 9.74 31.65 -20.23
C LEU A 209 8.64 32.71 -20.04
N ALA A 210 7.54 32.61 -20.78
CA ALA A 210 6.37 33.48 -20.60
C ALA A 210 5.76 33.29 -19.20
N GLN A 211 5.22 34.36 -18.60
CA GLN A 211 4.65 34.28 -17.23
C GLN A 211 3.58 33.19 -17.10
N ARG A 212 2.67 33.09 -18.09
CA ARG A 212 1.66 32.01 -18.14
C ARG A 212 2.29 30.62 -18.26
N GLY A 213 3.37 30.50 -19.05
CA GLY A 213 4.12 29.25 -19.19
C GLY A 213 4.82 28.82 -17.91
N LYS A 214 5.39 29.76 -17.15
CA LYS A 214 5.97 29.49 -15.82
C LYS A 214 4.93 28.97 -14.83
N HIS A 215 3.75 29.59 -14.79
CA HIS A 215 2.66 29.12 -13.93
C HIS A 215 2.17 27.74 -14.33
N ALA A 216 1.92 27.51 -15.63
CA ALA A 216 1.50 26.20 -16.13
C ALA A 216 2.55 25.11 -15.87
N HIS A 217 3.83 25.39 -16.09
CA HIS A 217 4.92 24.46 -15.79
C HIS A 217 4.96 24.12 -14.29
N ASN A 218 4.93 25.12 -13.40
CA ASN A 218 4.92 24.88 -11.96
C ASN A 218 3.73 24.01 -11.53
N GLU A 219 2.56 24.23 -12.13
CA GLU A 219 1.37 23.42 -11.89
C GLU A 219 1.54 21.97 -12.38
N ILE A 220 2.09 21.76 -13.58
CA ILE A 220 2.36 20.43 -14.15
C ILE A 220 3.37 19.67 -13.29
N THR A 221 4.45 20.33 -12.86
CA THR A 221 5.44 19.75 -11.96
C THR A 221 4.82 19.40 -10.60
N ALA A 222 3.98 20.27 -10.05
CA ALA A 222 3.26 20.00 -8.79
C ALA A 222 2.29 18.83 -8.93
N PHE A 223 1.56 18.76 -10.04
CA PHE A 223 0.67 17.65 -10.39
C PHE A 223 1.43 16.32 -10.45
N LEU A 224 2.56 16.27 -11.16
CA LEU A 224 3.39 15.08 -11.22
C LEU A 224 3.92 14.68 -9.83
N LYS A 225 4.34 15.64 -9.01
CA LYS A 225 4.76 15.38 -7.62
C LYS A 225 3.62 14.81 -6.77
N GLN A 226 2.40 15.29 -6.95
CA GLN A 226 1.23 14.76 -6.23
C GLN A 226 0.91 13.33 -6.65
N ILE A 227 0.85 13.05 -7.95
CA ILE A 227 0.70 11.69 -8.48
C ILE A 227 1.80 10.77 -7.94
N HIS A 228 3.03 11.26 -7.90
CA HIS A 228 4.16 10.54 -7.34
C HIS A 228 4.03 10.25 -5.84
N ALA A 229 3.54 11.22 -5.07
CA ALA A 229 3.32 11.05 -3.64
C ALA A 229 2.19 10.05 -3.34
N LEU A 230 1.20 9.96 -4.24
CA LEU A 230 0.07 9.04 -4.15
C LEU A 230 0.46 7.60 -4.53
N PHE A 231 1.23 7.43 -5.59
CA PHE A 231 1.48 6.11 -6.20
C PHE A 231 2.94 5.61 -6.11
N GLY A 232 3.89 6.43 -5.68
CA GLY A 232 5.31 6.07 -5.57
C GLY A 232 6.12 6.22 -6.86
N ASN A 233 7.40 5.88 -6.80
CA ASN A 233 8.28 5.75 -7.97
C ASN A 233 8.00 4.40 -8.65
N SER A 234 7.44 4.40 -9.86
CA SER A 234 7.38 3.18 -10.69
C SER A 234 8.82 2.70 -10.99
N PRO A 235 9.30 1.65 -10.31
CA PRO A 235 9.11 0.29 -10.84
C PRO A 235 8.79 -0.80 -9.78
N ASP A 236 8.45 -0.47 -8.54
CA ASP A 236 8.14 -1.50 -7.53
C ASP A 236 6.76 -2.15 -7.79
N VAL A 237 6.68 -3.48 -7.74
CA VAL A 237 5.47 -4.26 -8.07
C VAL A 237 4.29 -3.87 -7.17
N LYS A 238 4.58 -3.46 -5.93
CA LYS A 238 3.59 -3.03 -4.93
C LYS A 238 2.90 -1.71 -5.32
N ASP A 239 3.63 -0.80 -5.94
CA ASP A 239 3.14 0.52 -6.34
C ASP A 239 2.32 0.44 -7.63
N HIS A 240 2.70 -0.47 -8.54
CA HIS A 240 1.91 -0.78 -9.72
C HIS A 240 0.55 -1.41 -9.37
N ASP A 241 0.48 -2.26 -8.34
CA ASP A 241 -0.79 -2.81 -7.83
C ASP A 241 -1.70 -1.72 -7.26
N ARG A 242 -1.16 -0.78 -6.48
CA ARG A 242 -1.92 0.36 -5.94
C ARG A 242 -2.52 1.23 -7.03
N PHE A 243 -1.73 1.57 -8.06
CA PHE A 243 -2.23 2.34 -9.20
C PHE A 243 -3.36 1.59 -9.91
N LYS A 244 -3.19 0.29 -10.18
CA LYS A 244 -4.25 -0.54 -10.78
C LYS A 244 -5.51 -0.59 -9.93
N ARG A 245 -5.38 -0.75 -8.62
CA ARG A 245 -6.52 -0.76 -7.68
C ARG A 245 -7.29 0.56 -7.73
N VAL A 246 -6.60 1.70 -7.80
CA VAL A 246 -7.24 3.01 -7.95
C VAL A 246 -7.88 3.16 -9.33
N ALA A 247 -7.16 2.85 -10.41
CA ALA A 247 -7.69 2.95 -11.77
C ALA A 247 -8.97 2.10 -11.97
N ALA A 248 -9.03 0.92 -11.36
CA ALA A 248 -10.21 0.04 -11.40
C ALA A 248 -11.42 0.60 -10.62
N ARG A 249 -11.21 1.55 -9.70
CA ARG A 249 -12.25 2.21 -8.92
C ARG A 249 -12.73 3.53 -9.54
N LEU A 250 -11.96 4.07 -10.50
CA LEU A 250 -12.35 5.25 -11.26
C LEU A 250 -13.34 4.87 -12.36
N ASP A 251 -14.25 5.79 -12.69
CA ASP A 251 -15.02 5.70 -13.93
C ASP A 251 -14.04 5.60 -15.12
N PRO A 252 -14.32 4.78 -16.15
CA PRO A 252 -13.41 4.60 -17.28
C PRO A 252 -12.94 5.92 -17.92
N ARG A 253 -13.83 6.93 -18.01
CA ARG A 253 -13.47 8.24 -18.57
C ARG A 253 -12.52 9.01 -17.66
N MET A 254 -12.63 8.85 -16.35
CA MET A 254 -11.69 9.44 -15.39
C MET A 254 -10.34 8.74 -15.42
N ALA A 255 -10.32 7.41 -15.51
CA ALA A 255 -9.08 6.63 -15.66
C ALA A 255 -8.34 6.97 -16.96
N GLU A 256 -9.05 7.12 -18.07
CA GLU A 256 -8.51 7.56 -19.35
C GLU A 256 -7.95 8.99 -19.25
N ARG A 257 -8.71 9.92 -18.64
CA ARG A 257 -8.25 11.30 -18.40
C ARG A 257 -6.98 11.32 -17.56
N LEU A 258 -6.93 10.58 -16.44
CA LEU A 258 -5.76 10.48 -15.57
C LEU A 258 -4.54 9.99 -16.35
N THR A 259 -4.70 8.90 -17.10
CA THR A 259 -3.64 8.30 -17.91
C THR A 259 -3.14 9.26 -18.98
N ALA A 260 -4.04 9.94 -19.69
CA ALA A 260 -3.70 10.92 -20.71
C ALA A 260 -2.95 12.12 -20.10
N ARG A 261 -3.43 12.67 -18.98
CA ARG A 261 -2.80 13.80 -18.27
C ARG A 261 -1.40 13.45 -17.79
N MET A 262 -1.23 12.27 -17.19
CA MET A 262 0.08 11.79 -16.76
C MET A 262 1.04 11.64 -17.95
N LYS A 263 0.58 11.04 -19.05
CA LYS A 263 1.40 10.84 -20.25
C LYS A 263 1.85 12.17 -20.86
N ASP A 264 0.92 13.13 -20.98
CA ASP A 264 1.22 14.47 -21.50
C ASP A 264 2.24 15.21 -20.63
N ALA A 265 2.01 15.25 -19.32
CA ALA A 265 2.88 15.92 -18.36
C ALA A 265 4.30 15.32 -18.37
N GLN A 266 4.42 13.99 -18.34
CA GLN A 266 5.72 13.30 -18.41
C GLN A 266 6.43 13.48 -19.76
N SER A 267 5.68 13.54 -20.86
CA SER A 267 6.23 13.82 -22.18
C SER A 267 6.77 15.24 -22.27
N PHE A 268 6.01 16.21 -21.74
CA PHE A 268 6.43 17.61 -21.66
C PHE A 268 7.73 17.78 -20.87
N GLU A 269 7.81 17.27 -19.64
CA GLU A 269 9.01 17.37 -18.78
C GLU A 269 10.24 16.79 -19.48
N ARG A 270 10.12 15.59 -20.09
CA ARG A 270 11.23 14.96 -20.82
C ARG A 270 11.70 15.81 -22.01
N ARG A 271 10.77 16.35 -22.79
CA ARG A 271 11.09 17.22 -23.94
C ARG A 271 11.71 18.54 -23.51
N LEU A 272 11.20 19.16 -22.45
CA LEU A 272 11.73 20.42 -21.91
C LEU A 272 13.18 20.24 -21.43
N VAL A 273 13.47 19.16 -20.70
CA VAL A 273 14.83 18.81 -20.28
C VAL A 273 15.74 18.61 -21.49
N TRP A 274 15.27 17.88 -22.50
CA TRP A 274 16.06 17.62 -23.70
C TRP A 274 16.35 18.90 -24.50
N GLN A 275 15.35 19.75 -24.76
CA GLN A 275 15.53 21.02 -25.48
C GLN A 275 16.44 21.98 -24.69
N SER A 276 16.26 22.07 -23.37
CA SER A 276 17.12 22.91 -22.51
C SER A 276 18.57 22.43 -22.55
N ARG A 277 18.80 21.11 -22.53
CA ARG A 277 20.15 20.53 -22.65
C ARG A 277 20.75 20.79 -24.04
N ALA A 278 19.96 20.64 -25.10
CA ALA A 278 20.40 20.93 -26.46
C ALA A 278 20.81 22.41 -26.64
N LEU A 279 20.03 23.34 -26.07
CA LEU A 279 20.34 24.76 -26.06
C LEU A 279 21.63 25.07 -25.28
N ASN A 280 21.79 24.50 -24.09
CA ASN A 280 23.02 24.67 -23.30
C ASN A 280 24.26 24.14 -24.04
N LEU A 281 24.16 22.95 -24.67
CA LEU A 281 25.26 22.40 -25.46
C LEU A 281 25.61 23.29 -26.65
N ARG A 282 24.60 23.84 -27.34
CA ARG A 282 24.82 24.80 -28.45
C ARG A 282 25.49 26.08 -27.95
N GLN A 283 25.05 26.63 -26.82
CA GLN A 283 25.67 27.82 -26.22
C GLN A 283 27.12 27.56 -25.83
N GLN A 284 27.41 26.43 -25.20
CA GLN A 284 28.78 26.01 -24.87
C GLN A 284 29.65 25.89 -26.12
N HIS A 285 29.14 25.28 -27.18
CA HIS A 285 29.86 25.16 -28.44
C HIS A 285 30.14 26.51 -29.10
N CYS A 286 29.16 27.43 -29.11
CA CYS A 286 29.36 28.79 -29.62
C CYS A 286 30.39 29.57 -28.79
N GLN A 287 30.39 29.43 -27.46
CA GLN A 287 31.38 30.06 -26.58
C GLN A 287 32.79 29.49 -26.79
N GLN A 288 32.91 28.18 -27.05
CA GLN A 288 34.19 27.55 -27.37
C GLN A 288 34.76 28.03 -28.72
N ILE A 289 33.90 28.21 -29.73
CA ILE A 289 34.32 28.78 -31.03
C ILE A 289 34.76 30.24 -30.86
N ALA A 290 33.97 31.04 -30.13
CA ALA A 290 34.29 32.45 -29.91
C ALA A 290 35.58 32.64 -29.10
N GLY A 291 35.77 31.85 -28.02
CA GLY A 291 36.99 31.87 -27.20
C GLY A 291 38.21 31.27 -27.90
N GLY A 292 38.03 30.35 -28.85
CA GLY A 292 39.10 29.83 -29.69
C GLY A 292 39.60 30.83 -30.74
N GLN A 293 38.75 31.77 -31.17
CA GLN A 293 39.15 32.85 -32.10
C GLN A 293 39.88 34.01 -31.40
N GLU A 294 39.75 34.17 -30.07
CA GLU A 294 40.48 35.20 -29.31
C GLU A 294 41.91 34.78 -28.92
N ILE A 295 42.28 33.50 -29.01
CA ILE A 295 43.62 33.00 -28.67
C ILE A 295 44.57 33.03 -29.89
N ASP A 296 44.04 33.23 -31.10
CA ASP A 296 44.80 33.27 -32.37
C ASP A 296 45.05 34.70 -32.92
N LEU A 297 45.10 35.72 -32.04
CA LEU A 297 45.50 37.11 -32.37
C LEU A 297 46.77 37.55 -31.65
#